data_AF-A0AAV3F636-F1
#
_entry.id   AF-A0AAV3F636-F1
#
_cell.length_a   1.000
_cell.length_b   1.000
_cell.length_c   1.000
_cell.angle_alpha   90.00
_cell.angle_beta   90.00
_cell.angle_gamma   90.00
#
_symmetry.space_group_name_H-M   'P 1'
#
loop_
_entity.id
_entity.type
_entity.pdbx_description
1 polymer ?
#
loop_
_entity_poly.entity_id
_entity_poly.type
_entity_poly.pdbx_seq_one_letter_code
_entity_poly.pdbx_strand_id
1 'polypeptide(L)'
;MIMRQMQLNRITALILFLISVLGYGQGGPASDALIINRQLLSGYDIVKELNKQEKDTLFTRYFNSINAVDSVSTWDRVVKYTGKSLKDNQYLLMTKTYKLDIETRKLVKEEESKRTLLDKKGKKQVYIRKQFLKGGLVEEYKSDKGKETISCYDKNGAKLNDKGCLLYTYSKFPRHKFEAFYEDVKQRIQNHLYTSTGRVPSYILLNIEADYLSKKWFVTFSFPEDYKVSNHLYSGLVINTLNALNSLKIEEYHFNKDLYGNFYNRSYTIPFTFIAHHG
;
A
#
# COMPACT_ATOMS: atom_id res chain seq x y z
N MET A 1 -28.23 -34.01 7.30
CA MET A 1 -27.10 -33.61 6.43
C MET A 1 -27.36 -32.25 5.78
N ILE A 2 -27.59 -31.18 6.56
CA ILE A 2 -27.72 -29.79 6.06
C ILE A 2 -27.28 -28.88 7.21
N MET A 3 -25.99 -28.84 7.54
CA MET A 3 -25.46 -27.92 8.57
C MET A 3 -23.96 -27.66 8.46
N ARG A 4 -23.41 -27.73 7.24
CA ARG A 4 -22.00 -27.38 6.96
C ARG A 4 -21.81 -26.21 5.99
N GLN A 5 -22.88 -25.67 5.39
CA GLN A 5 -22.78 -24.60 4.39
C GLN A 5 -22.83 -23.16 4.96
N MET A 6 -23.08 -22.97 6.26
CA MET A 6 -23.32 -21.64 6.86
C MET A 6 -22.13 -21.03 7.62
N GLN A 7 -20.97 -21.70 7.65
CA GLN A 7 -19.78 -21.23 8.40
C GLN A 7 -18.72 -20.56 7.52
N LEU A 8 -18.85 -20.60 6.17
CA LEU A 8 -17.88 -19.96 5.27
C LEU A 8 -18.20 -18.47 4.95
N ASN A 9 -19.41 -17.98 5.23
CA ASN A 9 -19.85 -16.64 4.84
C ASN A 9 -19.67 -15.54 5.91
N ARG A 10 -18.79 -15.74 6.91
CA ARG A 10 -18.59 -14.75 8.00
C ARG A 10 -17.13 -14.38 8.29
N ILE A 11 -16.18 -14.68 7.39
CA ILE A 11 -14.78 -14.23 7.50
C ILE A 11 -14.49 -12.99 6.61
N THR A 12 -15.43 -12.58 5.74
CA THR A 12 -15.23 -11.60 4.67
C THR A 12 -15.57 -10.13 5.00
N ALA A 13 -15.54 -9.71 6.26
CA ALA A 13 -16.02 -8.37 6.65
C ALA A 13 -14.99 -7.45 7.37
N LEU A 14 -13.68 -7.72 7.28
CA LEU A 14 -12.67 -6.81 7.87
C LEU A 14 -11.45 -6.59 6.95
N ILE A 15 -11.71 -6.35 5.66
CA ILE A 15 -10.75 -5.78 4.69
C ILE A 15 -11.49 -4.67 3.91
N LEU A 16 -11.90 -3.64 4.62
CA LEU A 16 -12.42 -2.36 4.13
C LEU A 16 -11.70 -1.36 5.06
N PHE A 17 -10.87 -0.40 4.68
CA PHE A 17 -10.71 0.35 3.45
C PHE A 17 -9.26 0.90 3.41
N LEU A 18 -8.41 0.40 2.50
CA LEU A 18 -7.23 1.10 1.98
C LEU A 18 -7.43 1.28 0.47
N ILE A 19 -8.61 1.81 0.11
CA ILE A 19 -9.07 1.84 -1.27
C ILE A 19 -8.60 3.11 -1.96
N SER A 20 -7.39 3.03 -2.49
CA SER A 20 -7.09 3.54 -3.83
C SER A 20 -6.49 2.42 -4.69
N VAL A 21 -7.16 1.27 -4.70
CA VAL A 21 -6.73 0.09 -5.49
C VAL A 21 -7.46 0.08 -6.82
N LEU A 22 -6.67 0.15 -7.88
CA LEU A 22 -6.97 -0.43 -9.18
C LEU A 22 -7.02 -1.95 -8.98
N GLY A 23 -8.23 -2.47 -8.74
CA GLY A 23 -8.46 -3.90 -8.52
C GLY A 23 -9.50 -4.40 -9.51
N TYR A 24 -9.13 -4.45 -10.79
CA TYR A 24 -9.73 -5.40 -11.72
C TYR A 24 -9.01 -6.74 -11.47
N GLY A 25 -9.63 -7.62 -10.70
CA GLY A 25 -9.06 -8.92 -10.39
C GLY A 25 -9.79 -9.61 -9.26
N GLN A 26 -10.68 -10.54 -9.62
CA GLN A 26 -10.99 -11.69 -8.76
C GLN A 26 -9.68 -12.42 -8.42
N GLY A 27 -9.65 -13.14 -7.29
CA GLY A 27 -8.43 -13.67 -6.66
C GLY A 27 -7.36 -14.27 -7.59
N GLY A 28 -6.10 -14.17 -7.18
CA GLY A 28 -4.96 -14.68 -7.93
C GLY A 28 -3.63 -14.20 -7.36
N PRO A 29 -2.49 -14.75 -7.85
CA PRO A 29 -1.18 -14.57 -7.23
C PRO A 29 -0.77 -13.11 -7.01
N ALA A 30 -1.06 -12.21 -7.95
CA ALA A 30 -0.72 -10.79 -7.83
C ALA A 30 -1.54 -10.08 -6.74
N SER A 31 -2.83 -10.38 -6.64
CA SER A 31 -3.70 -9.81 -5.61
C SER A 31 -3.29 -10.31 -4.22
N ASP A 32 -2.95 -11.59 -4.11
CA ASP A 32 -2.51 -12.19 -2.84
C ASP A 32 -1.17 -11.59 -2.38
N ALA A 33 -0.21 -11.43 -3.30
CA ALA A 33 1.05 -10.76 -3.02
C ALA A 33 0.85 -9.31 -2.54
N LEU A 34 -0.08 -8.56 -3.15
CA LEU A 34 -0.41 -7.20 -2.72
C LEU A 34 -1.05 -7.18 -1.32
N ILE A 35 -1.93 -8.14 -1.01
CA ILE A 35 -2.53 -8.28 0.32
C ILE A 35 -1.47 -8.58 1.38
N ILE A 36 -0.55 -9.51 1.10
CA ILE A 36 0.56 -9.87 2.00
C ILE A 36 1.42 -8.63 2.29
N ASN A 37 1.84 -7.90 1.26
CA ASN A 37 2.65 -6.69 1.42
C ASN A 37 1.95 -5.60 2.26
N ARG A 38 0.63 -5.46 2.15
CA ARG A 38 -0.16 -4.57 3.03
C ARG A 38 -0.20 -5.04 4.48
N GLN A 39 -0.33 -6.35 4.69
CA GLN A 39 -0.29 -6.93 6.03
C GLN A 39 1.08 -6.70 6.67
N LEU A 40 2.17 -6.89 5.90
CA LEU A 40 3.53 -6.59 6.33
C LEU A 40 3.70 -5.13 6.70
N LEU A 41 3.29 -4.19 5.83
CA LEU A 41 3.39 -2.75 6.05
C LEU A 41 2.64 -2.32 7.32
N SER A 42 1.44 -2.85 7.53
CA SER A 42 0.63 -2.55 8.72
C SER A 42 0.96 -3.37 9.98
N GLY A 43 1.92 -4.31 9.89
CA GLY A 43 2.31 -5.23 10.95
C GLY A 43 1.22 -6.22 11.36
N TYR A 44 0.17 -6.36 10.55
CA TYR A 44 -0.98 -7.23 10.84
C TYR A 44 -0.65 -8.71 10.66
N ASP A 45 0.37 -9.02 9.86
CA ASP A 45 0.85 -10.38 9.62
C ASP A 45 1.30 -11.09 10.91
N ILE A 46 1.91 -10.36 11.85
CA ILE A 46 2.44 -10.93 13.10
C ILE A 46 1.64 -10.55 14.36
N VAL A 47 0.73 -9.56 14.28
CA VAL A 47 0.09 -9.00 15.48
C VAL A 47 -0.67 -10.05 16.30
N LYS A 48 -1.26 -11.06 15.65
CA LYS A 48 -1.95 -12.15 16.33
C LYS A 48 -1.00 -13.05 17.12
N GLU A 49 0.17 -13.31 16.56
CA GLU A 49 1.17 -14.14 17.20
C GLU A 49 1.80 -13.41 18.39
N LEU A 50 2.12 -12.13 18.20
CA LEU A 50 2.60 -11.27 19.28
C LEU A 50 1.60 -11.16 20.45
N ASN A 51 0.30 -11.04 20.14
CA ASN A 51 -0.77 -11.04 21.14
C ASN A 51 -0.84 -12.36 21.93
N LYS A 52 -0.70 -13.51 21.26
CA LYS A 52 -0.68 -14.81 21.95
C LYS A 52 0.53 -14.98 22.87
N GLN A 53 1.67 -14.44 22.47
CA GLN A 53 2.91 -14.54 23.22
C GLN A 53 2.98 -13.58 24.40
N GLU A 54 2.09 -12.57 24.47
CA GLU A 54 2.06 -11.55 25.51
C GLU A 54 3.42 -10.85 25.71
N LYS A 55 4.22 -10.76 24.64
CA LYS A 55 5.57 -10.18 24.66
C LYS A 55 5.60 -8.81 23.99
N ASP A 56 6.31 -7.90 24.64
CA ASP A 56 6.73 -6.65 24.05
C ASP A 56 7.68 -6.92 22.87
N THR A 57 7.54 -6.16 21.79
CA THR A 57 8.39 -6.31 20.60
C THR A 57 8.80 -4.97 20.02
N LEU A 58 9.98 -4.96 19.41
CA LEU A 58 10.49 -3.86 18.62
C LEU A 58 11.20 -4.44 17.41
N PHE A 59 10.73 -4.09 16.21
CA PHE A 59 11.40 -4.48 14.97
C PHE A 59 11.17 -3.43 13.89
N THR A 60 11.94 -3.53 12.82
CA THR A 60 11.91 -2.59 11.68
C THR A 60 11.81 -3.38 10.39
N ARG A 61 11.01 -2.88 9.44
CA ARG A 61 10.96 -3.39 8.07
C ARG A 61 11.21 -2.27 7.08
N TYR A 62 11.80 -2.63 5.95
CA TYR A 62 12.11 -1.74 4.84
C TYR A 62 11.20 -2.07 3.66
N PHE A 63 10.80 -1.05 2.93
CA PHE A 63 9.89 -1.19 1.80
C PHE A 63 10.37 -0.34 0.64
N ASN A 64 10.21 -0.87 -0.56
CA ASN A 64 10.21 -0.09 -1.80
C ASN A 64 8.76 0.05 -2.26
N SER A 65 8.22 1.26 -2.17
CA SER A 65 6.77 1.51 -2.23
C SER A 65 6.05 0.67 -1.17
N ILE A 66 5.24 -0.30 -1.57
CA ILE A 66 4.52 -1.20 -0.65
C ILE A 66 5.23 -2.54 -0.44
N ASN A 67 6.26 -2.83 -1.23
CA ASN A 67 6.87 -4.16 -1.27
C ASN A 67 7.97 -4.28 -0.22
N ALA A 68 7.88 -5.30 0.63
CA ALA A 68 8.89 -5.56 1.64
C ALA A 68 10.22 -5.96 1.00
N VAL A 69 11.31 -5.39 1.50
CA VAL A 69 12.68 -5.66 1.04
C VAL A 69 13.64 -5.73 2.23
N ASP A 70 14.81 -6.32 2.01
CA ASP A 70 15.87 -6.36 3.01
C ASP A 70 16.52 -5.00 3.24
N SER A 71 17.16 -4.84 4.40
CA SER A 71 17.77 -3.58 4.83
C SER A 71 18.89 -3.04 3.93
N VAL A 72 19.54 -3.92 3.17
CA VAL A 72 20.65 -3.60 2.25
C VAL A 72 20.18 -3.36 0.81
N SER A 73 18.92 -3.69 0.51
CA SER A 73 18.31 -3.44 -0.79
C SER A 73 17.90 -1.97 -0.92
N THR A 74 17.61 -1.53 -2.14
CA THR A 74 17.04 -0.19 -2.36
C THR A 74 15.63 -0.13 -1.78
N TRP A 75 15.41 0.78 -0.84
CA TRP A 75 14.12 1.06 -0.20
C TRP A 75 13.82 2.57 -0.20
N ASP A 76 12.54 2.94 -0.13
CA ASP A 76 12.06 4.32 -0.03
C ASP A 76 11.29 4.57 1.28
N ARG A 77 10.93 3.51 2.00
CA ARG A 77 10.17 3.56 3.25
C ARG A 77 10.78 2.66 4.30
N VAL A 78 10.73 3.11 5.54
CA VAL A 78 11.08 2.31 6.72
C VAL A 78 9.95 2.41 7.73
N VAL A 79 9.51 1.27 8.25
CA VAL A 79 8.46 1.19 9.27
C VAL A 79 9.05 0.60 10.54
N LYS A 80 8.91 1.35 11.63
CA LYS A 80 9.28 0.91 12.98
C LYS A 80 8.02 0.42 13.68
N TYR A 81 8.06 -0.79 14.20
CA TYR A 81 6.95 -1.44 14.88
C TYR A 81 7.27 -1.60 16.35
N THR A 82 6.33 -1.24 17.21
CA THR A 82 6.42 -1.46 18.65
C THR A 82 5.15 -2.14 19.12
N GLY A 83 5.30 -3.35 19.65
CA GLY A 83 4.20 -4.08 20.27
C GLY A 83 4.34 -4.08 21.78
N LYS A 84 3.22 -3.93 22.48
CA LYS A 84 3.15 -3.93 23.94
C LYS A 84 2.00 -4.78 24.42
N SER A 85 2.28 -5.69 25.34
CA SER A 85 1.24 -6.37 26.10
C SER A 85 0.56 -5.37 27.04
N LEU A 86 -0.77 -5.43 27.12
CA LEU A 86 -1.58 -4.60 28.00
C LEU A 86 -2.34 -5.49 28.99
N LYS A 87 -2.97 -4.87 30.00
CA LYS A 87 -3.88 -5.57 30.91
C LYS A 87 -5.07 -6.19 30.16
N ASP A 88 -5.77 -7.11 30.82
CA ASP A 88 -7.01 -7.72 30.32
C ASP A 88 -6.87 -8.44 28.98
N ASN A 89 -5.70 -9.03 28.71
CA ASN A 89 -5.39 -9.73 27.48
C ASN A 89 -5.51 -8.87 26.22
N GLN A 90 -5.17 -7.58 26.36
CA GLN A 90 -5.12 -6.65 25.25
C GLN A 90 -3.69 -6.51 24.72
N TYR A 91 -3.56 -6.11 23.46
CA TYR A 91 -2.26 -5.91 22.84
C TYR A 91 -2.26 -4.64 22.00
N LEU A 92 -1.26 -3.78 22.20
CA LEU A 92 -1.08 -2.56 21.43
C LEU A 92 0.06 -2.74 20.43
N LEU A 93 -0.25 -2.63 19.14
CA LEU A 93 0.72 -2.47 18.08
C LEU A 93 0.76 -1.00 17.65
N MET A 94 1.94 -0.41 17.64
CA MET A 94 2.20 0.92 17.12
C MET A 94 3.13 0.84 15.92
N THR A 95 2.86 1.64 14.90
CA THR A 95 3.77 1.79 13.75
C THR A 95 4.16 3.25 13.59
N LYS A 96 5.40 3.49 13.17
CA LYS A 96 5.89 4.78 12.68
C LYS A 96 6.52 4.56 11.31
N THR A 97 5.93 5.14 10.28
CA THR A 97 6.39 5.05 8.90
C THR A 97 7.14 6.31 8.54
N TYR A 98 8.34 6.14 8.00
CA TYR A 98 9.15 7.22 7.45
C TYR A 98 9.39 6.95 5.96
N LYS A 99 9.23 7.97 5.13
CA LYS A 99 9.53 7.94 3.70
C LYS A 99 10.81 8.74 3.45
N LEU A 100 11.67 8.26 2.55
CA LEU A 100 12.76 9.06 2.00
C LEU A 100 12.16 10.15 1.13
N ASP A 101 12.43 11.39 1.51
CA ASP A 101 12.16 12.53 0.65
C ASP A 101 13.06 12.47 -0.59
N ILE A 102 12.47 12.65 -1.77
CA ILE A 102 13.16 12.45 -3.04
C ILE A 102 14.27 13.48 -3.24
N GLU A 103 14.05 14.72 -2.80
CA GLU A 103 14.99 15.83 -2.99
C GLU A 103 16.11 15.82 -1.95
N THR A 104 15.74 15.73 -0.68
CA THR A 104 16.68 15.87 0.44
C THR A 104 17.32 14.55 0.85
N ARG A 105 16.76 13.41 0.39
CA ARG A 105 17.13 12.04 0.82
C ARG A 105 17.03 11.83 2.33
N LYS A 106 16.33 12.71 3.05
CA LYS A 106 16.09 12.59 4.49
C LYS A 106 14.84 11.78 4.76
N LEU A 107 14.84 11.08 5.89
CA LEU A 107 13.64 10.39 6.37
C LEU A 107 12.65 11.40 6.95
N VAL A 108 11.48 11.50 6.33
CA VAL A 108 10.36 12.30 6.80
C VAL A 108 9.30 11.36 7.37
N LYS A 109 8.80 11.69 8.57
CA LYS A 109 7.70 10.93 9.17
C LYS A 109 6.45 11.14 8.34
N GLU A 110 5.97 10.08 7.71
CA GLU A 110 4.79 10.11 6.83
C GLU A 110 3.53 9.75 7.62
N GLU A 111 3.63 8.75 8.49
CA GLU A 111 2.47 8.18 9.16
C GLU A 111 2.83 7.62 10.54
N GLU A 112 1.86 7.66 11.46
CA GLU A 112 1.86 6.79 12.63
C GLU A 112 0.52 6.07 12.75
N SER A 113 0.55 4.86 13.29
CA SER A 113 -0.67 4.15 13.64
C SER A 113 -0.60 3.49 15.01
N LYS A 114 -1.76 3.29 15.61
CA LYS A 114 -1.98 2.55 16.85
C LYS A 114 -3.13 1.58 16.62
N ARG A 115 -2.89 0.31 16.89
CA ARG A 115 -3.88 -0.76 16.84
C ARG A 115 -3.92 -1.46 18.19
N THR A 116 -5.04 -1.33 18.88
CA THR A 116 -5.27 -2.06 20.14
C THR A 116 -6.18 -3.25 19.84
N LEU A 117 -5.67 -4.46 20.00
CA LEU A 117 -6.47 -5.68 20.03
C LEU A 117 -7.13 -5.80 21.40
N LEU A 118 -8.46 -5.92 21.41
CA LEU A 118 -9.27 -5.97 22.62
C LEU A 118 -9.59 -7.40 23.09
N ASP A 119 -9.10 -8.41 22.38
CA ASP A 119 -9.24 -9.82 22.76
C ASP A 119 -8.03 -10.65 22.28
N LYS A 120 -7.79 -11.81 22.91
CA LYS A 120 -6.72 -12.76 22.52
C LYS A 120 -6.84 -13.26 21.07
N LYS A 121 -8.05 -13.21 20.48
CA LYS A 121 -8.30 -13.68 19.11
C LYS A 121 -8.01 -12.59 18.07
N GLY A 122 -7.78 -11.35 18.48
CA GLY A 122 -7.66 -10.18 17.61
C GLY A 122 -8.93 -9.88 16.81
N LYS A 123 -10.12 -10.29 17.28
CA LYS A 123 -11.38 -10.06 16.55
C LYS A 123 -11.95 -8.66 16.80
N LYS A 124 -11.77 -8.14 18.01
CA LYS A 124 -12.11 -6.76 18.37
C LYS A 124 -10.86 -5.90 18.36
N GLN A 125 -10.93 -4.74 17.70
CA GLN A 125 -9.82 -3.80 17.67
C GLN A 125 -10.28 -2.35 17.65
N VAL A 126 -9.41 -1.48 18.17
CA VAL A 126 -9.43 -0.04 17.92
C VAL A 126 -8.22 0.29 17.07
N TYR A 127 -8.42 1.05 16.00
CA TYR A 127 -7.35 1.47 15.11
C TYR A 127 -7.37 2.98 14.92
N ILE A 128 -6.22 3.62 15.09
CA ILE A 128 -6.01 5.04 14.86
C ILE A 128 -4.81 5.17 13.93
N ARG A 129 -4.95 5.91 12.85
CA ARG A 129 -3.90 6.22 11.89
C ARG A 129 -3.85 7.72 11.70
N LYS A 130 -2.66 8.30 11.75
CA LYS A 130 -2.40 9.72 11.50
C LYS A 130 -1.41 9.85 10.37
N GLN A 131 -1.82 10.48 9.29
CA GLN A 131 -0.96 10.86 8.18
C GLN A 131 -0.53 12.31 8.35
N PHE A 132 0.78 12.56 8.31
CA PHE A 132 1.36 13.89 8.46
C PHE A 132 1.58 14.51 7.08
N LEU A 133 1.07 15.72 6.91
CA LEU A 133 0.98 16.41 5.62
C LEU A 133 1.80 17.71 5.64
N LYS A 134 2.01 18.30 4.45
CA LYS A 134 2.71 19.57 4.29
C LYS A 134 1.99 20.67 5.08
N GLY A 135 2.74 21.65 5.58
CA GLY A 135 2.20 22.74 6.41
C GLY A 135 1.73 22.32 7.81
N GLY A 136 1.98 21.06 8.22
CA GLY A 136 1.62 20.55 9.55
C GLY A 136 0.18 20.06 9.67
N LEU A 137 -0.54 19.91 8.55
CA LEU A 137 -1.85 19.25 8.55
C LEU A 137 -1.72 17.79 8.98
N VAL A 138 -2.73 17.28 9.68
CA VAL A 138 -2.81 15.87 10.07
C VAL A 138 -4.17 15.30 9.67
N GLU A 139 -4.16 14.30 8.81
CA GLU A 139 -5.36 13.50 8.54
C GLU A 139 -5.39 12.31 9.50
N GLU A 140 -6.45 12.21 10.31
CA GLU A 140 -6.64 11.12 11.24
C GLU A 140 -7.77 10.21 10.76
N TYR A 141 -7.51 8.93 10.68
CA TYR A 141 -8.51 7.88 10.51
C TYR A 141 -8.64 7.11 11.83
N LYS A 142 -9.87 6.90 12.28
CA LYS A 142 -10.17 6.07 13.45
C LYS A 142 -11.22 5.02 13.07
N SER A 143 -10.99 3.78 13.49
CA SER A 143 -11.95 2.69 13.43
C SER A 143 -12.09 2.08 14.82
N ASP A 144 -13.27 2.18 15.42
CA ASP A 144 -13.60 1.60 16.73
C ASP A 144 -14.91 0.82 16.61
N LYS A 145 -14.84 -0.49 16.85
CA LYS A 145 -16.00 -1.40 16.81
C LYS A 145 -16.83 -1.26 15.51
N GLY A 146 -16.12 -1.06 14.39
CA GLY A 146 -16.73 -0.91 13.06
C GLY A 146 -17.29 0.48 12.75
N LYS A 147 -17.22 1.44 13.68
CA LYS A 147 -17.47 2.85 13.39
C LYS A 147 -16.19 3.50 12.89
N GLU A 148 -16.26 4.07 11.70
CA GLU A 148 -15.13 4.71 11.05
C GLU A 148 -15.33 6.23 11.03
N THR A 149 -14.27 6.97 11.33
CA THR A 149 -14.26 8.43 11.26
C THR A 149 -12.96 8.89 10.63
N ILE A 150 -13.06 9.98 9.87
CA ILE A 150 -11.92 10.67 9.29
C ILE A 150 -12.03 12.12 9.72
N SER A 151 -10.93 12.71 10.18
CA SER A 151 -10.89 14.12 10.54
C SER A 151 -9.60 14.76 10.06
N CYS A 152 -9.67 16.05 9.75
CA CYS A 152 -8.49 16.86 9.46
C CYS A 152 -8.18 17.78 10.65
N TYR A 153 -6.91 17.89 11.00
CA TYR A 153 -6.42 18.77 12.05
C TYR A 153 -5.32 19.70 11.52
N ASP A 154 -5.22 20.89 12.10
CA ASP A 154 -4.12 21.81 11.84
C ASP A 154 -2.85 21.45 12.63
N LYS A 155 -1.78 22.24 12.42
CA LYS A 155 -0.50 22.09 13.11
C LYS A 155 -0.56 22.25 14.63
N ASN A 156 -1.62 22.89 15.14
CA ASN A 156 -1.85 23.11 16.58
C ASN A 156 -2.75 22.03 17.18
N GLY A 157 -3.27 21.10 16.36
CA GLY A 157 -4.21 20.06 16.78
C GLY A 157 -5.68 20.50 16.79
N ALA A 158 -6.01 21.69 16.27
CA ALA A 158 -7.38 22.13 16.10
C ALA A 158 -8.04 21.38 14.95
N LYS A 159 -9.25 20.84 15.18
CA LYS A 159 -10.00 20.10 14.17
C LYS A 159 -10.58 21.05 13.13
N LEU A 160 -10.27 20.81 11.86
CA LEU A 160 -10.73 21.62 10.72
C LEU A 160 -12.04 21.08 10.13
N ASN A 161 -12.19 19.76 9.98
CA ASN A 161 -13.41 19.12 9.46
C ASN A 161 -13.43 17.60 9.70
N ASP A 162 -14.55 16.96 9.32
CA ASP A 162 -14.83 15.51 9.40
C ASP A 162 -14.80 14.76 8.05
N LYS A 163 -14.12 15.33 7.05
CA LYS A 163 -14.03 14.78 5.68
C LYS A 163 -12.61 14.36 5.29
N GLY A 164 -11.63 14.66 6.14
CA GLY A 164 -10.21 14.46 5.86
C GLY A 164 -9.55 15.71 5.29
N CYS A 165 -8.23 15.64 5.15
CA CYS A 165 -7.45 16.75 4.64
C CYS A 165 -7.29 16.69 3.12
N LEU A 166 -7.44 15.51 2.52
CA LEU A 166 -7.04 15.26 1.13
C LEU A 166 -8.23 15.12 0.17
N LEU A 167 -8.05 15.61 -1.06
CA LEU A 167 -8.99 15.48 -2.19
C LEU A 167 -9.53 14.07 -2.32
N TYR A 168 -8.61 13.10 -2.36
CA TYR A 168 -8.98 11.72 -2.59
C TYR A 168 -9.45 10.96 -1.35
N THR A 169 -9.51 11.62 -0.20
CA THR A 169 -10.16 11.08 0.99
C THR A 169 -11.68 11.23 0.90
N TYR A 170 -12.17 12.35 0.34
CA TYR A 170 -13.61 12.58 0.16
C TYR A 170 -14.12 12.22 -1.24
N SER A 171 -13.31 12.37 -2.29
CA SER A 171 -13.68 12.06 -3.67
C SER A 171 -12.90 10.85 -4.14
N LYS A 172 -13.54 9.79 -4.61
CA LYS A 172 -12.79 8.66 -5.14
C LYS A 172 -12.08 9.08 -6.42
N PHE A 173 -10.82 8.70 -6.53
CA PHE A 173 -10.06 8.90 -7.77
C PHE A 173 -10.78 8.26 -8.97
N PRO A 174 -10.85 8.95 -10.12
CA PRO A 174 -11.54 8.45 -11.31
C PRO A 174 -10.82 7.26 -11.93
N ARG A 175 -11.20 6.04 -11.52
CA ARG A 175 -10.54 4.79 -11.91
C ARG A 175 -10.47 4.55 -13.42
N HIS A 176 -11.53 4.90 -14.15
CA HIS A 176 -11.61 4.75 -15.60
C HIS A 176 -10.48 5.47 -16.36
N LYS A 177 -9.85 6.49 -15.74
CA LYS A 177 -8.70 7.19 -16.32
C LYS A 177 -7.44 6.32 -16.43
N PHE A 178 -7.40 5.18 -15.72
CA PHE A 178 -6.27 4.26 -15.69
C PHE A 178 -6.57 2.89 -16.32
N GLU A 179 -7.80 2.64 -16.77
CA GLU A 179 -8.19 1.32 -17.33
C GLU A 179 -7.52 1.04 -18.67
N ALA A 180 -7.53 2.00 -19.60
CA ALA A 180 -6.86 1.86 -20.89
C ALA A 180 -5.34 1.67 -20.74
N PHE A 181 -4.75 2.36 -19.76
CA PHE A 181 -3.35 2.20 -19.40
C PHE A 181 -3.01 0.80 -18.89
N TYR A 182 -3.88 0.24 -18.04
CA TYR A 182 -3.66 -1.06 -17.40
C TYR A 182 -3.47 -2.17 -18.44
N GLU A 183 -4.38 -2.28 -19.42
CA GLU A 183 -4.34 -3.35 -20.42
C GLU A 183 -3.14 -3.21 -21.38
N ASP A 184 -2.86 -1.99 -21.85
CA ASP A 184 -1.71 -1.72 -22.74
C ASP A 184 -0.38 -2.08 -22.04
N VAL A 185 -0.21 -1.66 -20.79
CA VAL A 185 1.03 -1.98 -20.04
C VAL A 185 1.14 -3.46 -19.73
N LYS A 186 0.04 -4.13 -19.35
CA LYS A 186 0.05 -5.58 -19.09
C LYS A 186 0.53 -6.34 -20.32
N GLN A 187 -0.02 -6.03 -21.50
CA GLN A 187 0.33 -6.69 -22.74
C GLN A 187 1.79 -6.44 -23.14
N ARG A 188 2.27 -5.18 -23.03
CA ARG A 188 3.68 -4.84 -23.31
C ARG A 188 4.64 -5.57 -22.40
N ILE A 189 4.36 -5.64 -21.10
CA ILE A 189 5.16 -6.39 -20.13
C ILE A 189 5.20 -7.86 -20.50
N GLN A 190 4.05 -8.48 -20.77
CA GLN A 190 3.96 -9.89 -21.14
C GLN A 190 4.77 -10.20 -22.40
N ASN A 191 4.62 -9.39 -23.44
CA ASN A 191 5.34 -9.57 -24.71
C ASN A 191 6.86 -9.40 -24.51
N HIS A 192 7.30 -8.41 -23.75
CA HIS A 192 8.72 -8.18 -23.49
C HIS A 192 9.36 -9.33 -22.72
N LEU A 193 8.69 -9.85 -21.68
CA LEU A 193 9.17 -10.98 -20.89
C LEU A 193 9.26 -12.26 -21.73
N TYR A 194 8.19 -12.55 -22.49
CA TYR A 194 8.12 -13.74 -23.32
C TYR A 194 9.19 -13.73 -24.42
N THR A 195 9.34 -12.61 -25.14
CA THR A 195 10.36 -12.48 -26.20
C THR A 195 11.79 -12.53 -25.67
N SER A 196 12.04 -11.99 -24.47
CA SER A 196 13.40 -11.91 -23.90
C SER A 196 13.85 -13.19 -23.19
N THR A 197 12.92 -13.96 -22.60
CA THR A 197 13.27 -15.10 -21.72
C THR A 197 12.52 -16.40 -22.03
N GLY A 198 11.49 -16.35 -22.88
CA GLY A 198 10.56 -17.47 -23.11
C GLY A 198 9.68 -17.81 -21.89
N ARG A 199 9.77 -17.08 -20.78
CA ARG A 199 9.06 -17.36 -19.52
C ARG A 199 8.47 -16.11 -18.92
N VAL A 200 7.23 -16.19 -18.46
CA VAL A 200 6.52 -15.10 -17.77
C VAL A 200 6.30 -15.52 -16.31
N PRO A 201 6.56 -14.65 -15.31
CA PRO A 201 6.31 -14.97 -13.92
C PRO A 201 4.81 -15.15 -13.65
N SER A 202 4.44 -15.83 -12.58
CA SER A 202 3.03 -15.97 -12.16
C SER A 202 2.37 -14.62 -11.84
N TYR A 203 3.15 -13.64 -11.35
CA TYR A 203 2.68 -12.28 -11.14
C TYR A 203 3.79 -11.23 -11.28
N ILE A 204 3.39 -9.96 -11.42
CA ILE A 204 4.22 -8.77 -11.24
C ILE A 204 3.42 -7.74 -10.45
N LEU A 205 4.06 -7.07 -9.50
CA LEU A 205 3.54 -5.85 -8.89
C LEU A 205 4.27 -4.65 -9.49
N LEU A 206 3.56 -3.87 -10.32
CA LEU A 206 4.06 -2.61 -10.87
C LEU A 206 3.68 -1.47 -9.91
N ASN A 207 4.67 -0.78 -9.36
CA ASN A 207 4.46 0.48 -8.66
C ASN A 207 4.77 1.64 -9.59
N ILE A 208 3.86 2.62 -9.62
CA ILE A 208 3.99 3.84 -10.40
C ILE A 208 3.81 5.00 -9.45
N GLU A 209 4.73 5.96 -9.45
CA GLU A 209 4.57 7.21 -8.72
C GLU A 209 4.50 8.39 -9.70
N ALA A 210 3.42 9.17 -9.61
CA ALA A 210 3.35 10.50 -10.21
C ALA A 210 4.03 11.49 -9.27
N ASP A 211 5.15 12.07 -9.71
CA ASP A 211 5.86 13.09 -8.94
C ASP A 211 5.38 14.49 -9.30
N TYR A 212 4.92 15.23 -8.29
CA TYR A 212 4.31 16.54 -8.52
C TYR A 212 5.34 17.61 -8.89
N LEU A 213 6.56 17.52 -8.38
CA LEU A 213 7.55 18.59 -8.52
C LEU A 213 8.22 18.53 -9.90
N SER A 214 8.75 17.37 -10.25
CA SER A 214 9.44 17.11 -11.50
C SER A 214 8.50 16.86 -12.69
N LYS A 215 7.21 16.58 -12.43
CA LYS A 215 6.22 16.17 -13.43
C LYS A 215 6.70 14.94 -14.23
N LYS A 216 7.23 13.94 -13.52
CA LYS A 216 7.71 12.68 -14.09
C LYS A 216 7.03 11.49 -13.44
N TRP A 217 6.98 10.42 -14.21
CA TRP A 217 6.60 9.10 -13.75
C TRP A 217 7.83 8.37 -13.22
N PHE A 218 7.69 7.71 -12.08
CA PHE A 218 8.66 6.74 -11.56
C PHE A 218 8.01 5.37 -11.54
N VAL A 219 8.76 4.34 -11.94
CA VAL A 219 8.26 2.97 -12.00
C VAL A 219 9.21 2.02 -11.30
N THR A 220 8.66 1.09 -10.53
CA THR A 220 9.40 -0.04 -9.95
C THR A 220 8.59 -1.31 -10.07
N PHE A 221 9.27 -2.43 -10.24
CA PHE A 221 8.66 -3.74 -10.34
C PHE A 221 9.04 -4.63 -9.16
N SER A 222 8.11 -5.48 -8.76
CA SER A 222 8.39 -6.62 -7.88
C SER A 222 7.84 -7.91 -8.46
N PHE A 223 8.60 -8.97 -8.27
CA PHE A 223 8.43 -10.27 -8.88
C PHE A 223 8.32 -11.35 -7.79
N PRO A 224 7.79 -12.54 -8.10
CA PRO A 224 7.97 -13.73 -7.28
C PRO A 224 9.43 -13.94 -6.88
N GLU A 225 9.68 -14.42 -5.66
CA GLU A 225 11.05 -14.65 -5.15
C GLU A 225 11.85 -15.62 -6.02
N ASP A 226 11.18 -16.59 -6.63
CA ASP A 226 11.78 -17.60 -7.51
C ASP A 226 12.02 -17.09 -8.95
N TYR A 227 11.49 -15.93 -9.31
CA TYR A 227 11.65 -15.36 -10.65
C TYR A 227 12.85 -14.40 -10.72
N LYS A 228 13.98 -14.92 -11.22
CA LYS A 228 15.21 -14.15 -11.39
C LYS A 228 15.12 -13.19 -12.57
N VAL A 229 15.23 -11.90 -12.29
CA VAL A 229 15.23 -10.83 -13.31
C VAL A 229 16.63 -10.26 -13.45
N SER A 230 17.18 -10.30 -14.67
CA SER A 230 18.46 -9.64 -14.96
C SER A 230 18.29 -8.12 -15.02
N ASN A 231 19.36 -7.36 -14.76
CA ASN A 231 19.32 -5.90 -14.85
C ASN A 231 18.88 -5.42 -16.24
N HIS A 232 19.32 -6.09 -17.31
CA HIS A 232 18.92 -5.74 -18.67
C HIS A 232 17.40 -5.89 -18.87
N LEU A 233 16.82 -7.01 -18.42
CA LEU A 233 15.38 -7.26 -18.49
C LEU A 233 14.61 -6.24 -17.65
N TYR A 234 15.07 -5.95 -16.43
CA TYR A 234 14.45 -4.94 -15.57
C TYR A 234 14.44 -3.56 -16.22
N SER A 235 15.58 -3.11 -16.76
CA SER A 235 15.68 -1.83 -17.45
C SER A 235 14.77 -1.76 -18.69
N GLY A 236 14.65 -2.86 -19.44
CA GLY A 236 13.73 -2.96 -20.57
C GLY A 236 12.27 -2.79 -20.16
N LEU A 237 11.85 -3.43 -19.06
CA LEU A 237 10.52 -3.24 -18.48
C LEU A 237 10.26 -1.78 -18.07
N VAL A 238 11.21 -1.17 -17.36
CA VAL A 238 11.13 0.24 -16.94
C VAL A 238 10.95 1.16 -18.14
N ILE A 239 11.78 1.03 -19.17
CA ILE A 239 11.72 1.86 -20.37
C ILE A 239 10.37 1.69 -21.09
N ASN A 240 9.93 0.44 -21.30
CA ASN A 240 8.68 0.16 -22.00
C ASN A 240 7.46 0.71 -21.26
N THR A 241 7.41 0.57 -19.93
CA THR A 241 6.32 1.12 -19.12
C THR A 241 6.36 2.64 -19.05
N LEU A 242 7.55 3.25 -18.93
CA LEU A 242 7.67 4.71 -18.97
C LEU A 242 7.26 5.29 -20.33
N ASN A 243 7.55 4.61 -21.44
CA ASN A 243 7.10 5.04 -22.77
C ASN A 243 5.57 5.02 -22.87
N ALA A 244 4.92 3.98 -22.35
CA ALA A 244 3.46 3.93 -22.28
C ALA A 244 2.90 5.04 -21.37
N LEU A 245 3.50 5.25 -20.20
CA LEU A 245 3.11 6.31 -19.27
C LEU A 245 3.32 7.72 -19.82
N ASN A 246 4.36 7.96 -20.62
CA ASN A 246 4.64 9.27 -21.19
C ASN A 246 3.60 9.70 -22.23
N SER A 247 2.86 8.76 -22.84
CA SER A 247 1.67 9.10 -23.64
C SER A 247 0.51 9.62 -22.78
N LEU A 248 0.50 9.34 -21.47
CA LEU A 248 -0.43 9.90 -20.50
C LEU A 248 0.19 11.14 -19.88
N LYS A 249 -0.24 12.30 -20.34
CA LYS A 249 0.17 13.57 -19.74
C LYS A 249 -0.12 13.54 -18.24
N ILE A 250 0.87 13.92 -17.43
CA ILE A 250 0.67 14.07 -15.99
C ILE A 250 -0.20 15.30 -15.73
N GLU A 251 -1.48 15.06 -15.56
CA GLU A 251 -2.51 16.03 -15.22
C GLU A 251 -2.74 16.15 -13.72
N GLU A 252 -3.40 17.22 -13.26
CA GLU A 252 -3.58 17.50 -11.83
C GLU A 252 -4.27 16.38 -11.06
N TYR A 253 -5.19 15.64 -11.69
CA TYR A 253 -5.89 14.54 -11.03
C TYR A 253 -4.97 13.36 -10.66
N HIS A 254 -3.76 13.30 -11.20
CA HIS A 254 -2.78 12.30 -10.77
C HIS A 254 -2.24 12.57 -9.37
N PHE A 255 -2.47 13.75 -8.80
CA PHE A 255 -1.92 14.16 -7.52
C PHE A 255 -3.02 14.32 -6.48
N ASN A 256 -2.72 13.90 -5.25
CA ASN A 256 -3.61 14.28 -4.15
C ASN A 256 -3.39 15.74 -3.80
N LYS A 257 -4.42 16.42 -3.32
CA LYS A 257 -4.38 17.84 -2.97
C LYS A 257 -4.98 18.05 -1.59
N ASP A 258 -4.34 18.81 -0.73
CA ASP A 258 -4.91 19.13 0.58
C ASP A 258 -5.80 20.39 0.59
N LEU A 259 -6.38 20.70 1.76
CA LEU A 259 -7.21 21.89 1.99
C LEU A 259 -6.52 23.22 1.72
N TYR A 260 -5.18 23.27 1.80
CA TYR A 260 -4.38 24.46 1.51
C TYR A 260 -3.84 24.47 0.08
N GLY A 261 -4.23 23.49 -0.74
CA GLY A 261 -3.83 23.39 -2.12
C GLY A 261 -2.43 22.82 -2.33
N ASN A 262 -1.78 22.28 -1.31
CA ASN A 262 -0.52 21.58 -1.51
C ASN A 262 -0.78 20.25 -2.23
N PHE A 263 0.08 19.95 -3.19
CA PHE A 263 0.02 18.70 -3.92
C PHE A 263 1.00 17.67 -3.36
N TYR A 264 0.57 16.41 -3.46
CA TYR A 264 1.28 15.24 -2.98
C TYR A 264 1.50 14.27 -4.13
N ASN A 265 2.68 13.68 -4.15
CA ASN A 265 2.96 12.54 -5.02
C ASN A 265 1.93 11.45 -4.77
N ARG A 266 1.63 10.72 -5.83
CA ARG A 266 0.68 9.62 -5.74
C ARG A 266 1.28 8.36 -6.30
N SER A 267 1.35 7.36 -5.44
CA SER A 267 1.80 6.02 -5.79
C SER A 267 0.58 5.15 -6.09
N TYR A 268 0.70 4.36 -7.15
CA TYR A 268 -0.27 3.37 -7.60
C TYR A 268 0.44 2.03 -7.65
N THR A 269 -0.13 0.99 -7.02
CA THR A 269 0.34 -0.38 -7.20
C THR A 269 -0.65 -1.13 -8.06
N ILE A 270 -0.18 -1.61 -9.19
CA ILE A 270 -0.93 -2.34 -10.20
C ILE A 270 -0.51 -3.81 -10.15
N PRO A 271 -1.39 -4.71 -9.69
CA PRO A 271 -1.12 -6.13 -9.69
C PRO A 271 -1.42 -6.75 -11.06
N PHE A 272 -0.42 -7.37 -11.69
CA PHE A 272 -0.59 -8.15 -12.91
C PHE A 272 -0.42 -9.64 -12.62
N THR A 273 -1.45 -10.43 -12.89
CA THR A 273 -1.37 -11.90 -12.92
C THR A 273 -1.17 -12.36 -14.35
N PHE A 274 -0.25 -13.31 -14.56
CA PHE A 274 -0.04 -13.97 -15.83
C PHE A 274 -0.35 -15.46 -15.70
N ILE A 275 -1.01 -16.01 -16.70
CA ILE A 275 -1.24 -17.46 -16.79
C ILE A 275 -0.01 -18.04 -17.49
N ALA A 276 0.66 -18.99 -16.85
CA ALA A 276 1.70 -19.75 -17.52
C ALA A 276 1.07 -20.54 -18.66
N HIS A 277 1.42 -20.23 -19.90
CA HIS A 277 1.15 -21.14 -21.00
C HIS A 277 2.17 -22.27 -20.88
N HIS A 278 1.72 -23.43 -20.41
CA HIS A 278 2.47 -24.68 -20.58
C HIS A 278 2.54 -24.94 -22.09
N GLY A 279 3.69 -24.65 -22.68
CA GLY A 279 4.09 -25.17 -23.99
C GLY A 279 4.70 -26.54 -23.83
#